data_AF-A0A7S0MYW9-F1
#
_entry.id   AF-A0A7S0MYW9-F1
#
_cell.length_a   1.000
_cell.length_b   1.000
_cell.length_c   1.000
_cell.angle_alpha   90.00
_cell.angle_beta   90.00
_cell.angle_gamma   90.00
#
_symmetry.space_group_name_H-M   'P 1'
#
loop_
_entity.id
_entity.type
_entity.pdbx_description
1 polymer ?
#
loop_
_entity_poly.entity_id
_entity_poly.type
_entity_poly.pdbx_seq_one_letter_code
_entity_poly.pdbx_strand_id
1 'polypeptide(L)'
;GMKIWRRLLLVCISLTGCLKSLAFQGMKISTSRIHSSQTVYPLTNPSHRAHFWRVKAVRNGYLRVKPDDKQEEIQAKWETPVEDEAVERIESVKSGIISAICGSLVMAPFALVTQKSFYTSDAFSAQWEISHDGLAVMLALFGLVYRYAVRKDPNPQLKQGVVGAFAITRALAMLPVDPACTPLPLSCGAPLGYFSWSMLAQGAGAGLESALAFGGAAAGLELAFQLGWVRRFPSA
;
A
#
# COMPACT_ATOMS: atom_id res chain seq x y z
N GLY A 1 7.74 16.90 28.29
CA GLY A 1 6.61 16.20 27.67
C GLY A 1 5.61 17.13 26.99
N MET A 2 4.88 17.96 27.75
CA MET A 2 3.66 18.66 27.28
C MET A 2 3.86 19.75 26.20
N LYS A 3 5.07 20.33 26.08
CA LYS A 3 5.41 21.35 25.07
C LYS A 3 5.60 20.76 23.66
N ILE A 4 6.00 19.49 23.55
CA ILE A 4 6.15 18.79 22.27
C ILE A 4 4.78 18.42 21.70
N TRP A 5 3.87 17.95 22.57
CA TRP A 5 2.50 17.61 22.20
C TRP A 5 1.70 18.83 21.74
N ARG A 6 1.92 20.01 22.35
CA ARG A 6 1.29 21.25 21.87
C ARG A 6 1.80 21.64 20.47
N ARG A 7 3.07 21.36 20.14
CA ARG A 7 3.65 21.60 18.81
C ARG A 7 3.19 20.56 17.78
N LEU A 8 3.09 19.28 18.13
CA LEU A 8 2.56 18.25 17.23
C LEU A 8 1.06 18.40 16.97
N LEU A 9 0.27 18.75 18.01
CA LEU A 9 -1.15 19.04 17.86
C LEU A 9 -1.37 20.32 17.01
N LEU A 10 -0.53 21.35 17.18
CA LEU A 10 -0.53 22.53 16.31
C LEU A 10 -0.11 22.20 14.87
N VAL A 11 0.82 21.26 14.66
CA VAL A 11 1.20 20.80 13.31
C VAL A 11 0.06 19.99 12.68
N CYS A 12 -0.61 19.09 13.41
CA CYS A 12 -1.77 18.33 12.91
C CYS A 12 -3.01 19.21 12.66
N ILE A 13 -3.28 20.21 13.50
CA ILE A 13 -4.36 21.20 13.29
C ILE A 13 -4.00 22.17 12.16
N SER A 14 -2.72 22.56 12.03
CA SER A 14 -2.24 23.39 10.92
C SER A 14 -2.24 22.63 9.59
N LEU A 15 -2.01 21.32 9.58
CA LEU A 15 -2.08 20.48 8.37
C LEU A 15 -3.52 20.20 7.93
N THR A 16 -4.46 20.05 8.87
CA THR A 16 -5.90 19.97 8.55
C THR A 16 -6.47 21.33 8.12
N GLY A 17 -5.93 22.45 8.62
CA GLY A 17 -6.18 23.80 8.10
C GLY A 17 -5.57 24.04 6.72
N CYS A 18 -4.34 23.56 6.46
CA CYS A 18 -3.66 23.67 5.17
C CYS A 18 -4.36 22.84 4.08
N LEU A 19 -4.90 21.66 4.42
CA LEU A 19 -5.63 20.82 3.46
C LEU A 19 -6.94 21.48 2.98
N LYS A 20 -7.60 22.29 3.83
CA LYS A 20 -8.75 23.10 3.41
C LYS A 20 -8.35 24.28 2.49
N SER A 21 -7.12 24.79 2.63
CA SER A 21 -6.61 25.89 1.79
C SER A 21 -6.03 25.43 0.45
N LEU A 22 -5.44 24.22 0.38
CA LEU A 22 -4.87 23.66 -0.86
C LEU A 22 -5.93 23.05 -1.80
N ALA A 23 -7.11 22.68 -1.29
CA ALA A 23 -8.23 22.24 -2.13
C ALA A 23 -8.90 23.40 -2.92
N PHE A 24 -8.52 24.67 -2.67
CA PHE A 24 -9.18 25.84 -3.26
C PHE A 24 -8.36 26.59 -4.33
N GLN A 25 -7.11 26.21 -4.58
CA GLN A 25 -6.30 26.80 -5.66
C GLN A 25 -6.06 25.78 -6.77
N GLY A 26 -6.95 25.84 -7.77
CA GLY A 26 -6.77 25.22 -9.07
C GLY A 26 -5.45 25.66 -9.70
N MET A 27 -4.50 24.74 -9.76
CA MET A 27 -3.20 24.95 -10.37
C MET A 27 -3.30 24.67 -11.88
N LYS A 28 -3.71 25.70 -12.63
CA LYS A 28 -3.52 25.76 -14.09
C LYS A 28 -2.01 25.85 -14.35
N ILE A 29 -1.41 24.80 -14.90
CA ILE A 29 -0.06 24.87 -15.45
C ILE A 29 -0.14 24.62 -16.95
N SER A 30 0.31 25.66 -17.66
CA SER A 30 0.36 25.83 -19.11
C SER A 30 1.30 24.81 -19.75
N THR A 31 0.84 24.30 -20.88
CA THR A 31 1.53 23.42 -21.83
C THR A 31 2.80 24.03 -22.39
N SER A 32 3.88 23.24 -22.45
CA SER A 32 5.01 23.49 -23.35
C SER A 32 5.62 22.18 -23.87
N ARG A 33 5.08 21.77 -25.03
CA ARG A 33 5.71 21.11 -26.19
C ARG A 33 7.20 20.72 -26.04
N ILE A 34 7.52 19.43 -26.00
CA ILE A 34 8.85 18.90 -26.41
C ILE A 34 8.69 17.57 -27.17
N HIS A 35 9.55 17.44 -28.19
CA HIS A 35 9.58 16.50 -29.31
C HIS A 35 9.62 14.99 -28.97
N SER A 36 8.93 14.25 -29.84
CA SER A 36 8.99 12.79 -30.04
C SER A 36 10.39 12.34 -30.47
N SER A 37 10.86 11.23 -29.91
CA SER A 37 11.96 10.43 -30.46
C SER A 37 11.55 8.95 -30.41
N GLN A 38 11.41 8.37 -31.60
CA GLN A 38 11.04 6.97 -31.82
C GLN A 38 12.19 6.04 -31.41
N THR A 39 11.93 5.11 -30.51
CA THR A 39 12.82 3.96 -30.25
C THR A 39 12.27 2.71 -30.93
N VAL A 40 13.04 2.17 -31.87
CA VAL A 40 12.78 0.94 -32.62
C VAL A 40 13.37 -0.24 -31.83
N TYR A 41 12.59 -1.30 -31.57
CA TYR A 41 13.09 -2.56 -31.02
C TYR A 41 13.15 -3.64 -32.11
N PRO A 42 14.22 -4.45 -32.21
CA PRO A 42 14.27 -5.58 -33.14
C PRO A 42 13.52 -6.80 -32.58
N LEU A 43 12.62 -7.36 -33.39
CA LEU A 43 11.92 -8.62 -33.10
C LEU A 43 12.76 -9.80 -33.58
N THR A 44 13.33 -10.58 -32.65
CA THR A 44 13.79 -11.94 -32.94
C THR A 44 12.67 -12.93 -32.60
N ASN A 45 12.04 -13.52 -33.63
CA ASN A 45 11.03 -14.56 -33.48
C ASN A 45 11.63 -15.93 -33.87
N PRO A 46 11.71 -16.91 -32.94
CA PRO A 46 11.92 -18.30 -33.29
C PRO A 46 10.63 -19.09 -33.04
N SER A 47 9.88 -19.44 -34.09
CA SER A 47 9.28 -20.78 -34.24
C SER A 47 8.30 -20.89 -35.42
N HIS A 48 8.36 -22.08 -36.02
CA HIS A 48 7.76 -22.51 -37.25
C HIS A 48 6.22 -22.51 -37.24
N ARG A 49 5.59 -21.56 -37.94
CA ARG A 49 4.31 -21.76 -38.66
C ARG A 49 4.23 -20.74 -39.80
N ALA A 50 4.41 -21.22 -41.02
CA ALA A 50 4.30 -20.42 -42.22
C ALA A 50 2.82 -20.06 -42.47
N HIS A 51 2.38 -18.90 -42.00
CA HIS A 51 1.19 -18.25 -42.54
C HIS A 51 1.55 -17.73 -43.92
N PHE A 52 0.82 -18.20 -44.93
CA PHE A 52 0.95 -17.80 -46.33
C PHE A 52 0.48 -16.35 -46.48
N TRP A 53 1.40 -15.40 -46.32
CA TRP A 53 1.14 -14.00 -46.60
C TRP A 53 1.05 -13.80 -48.11
N ARG A 54 -0.11 -13.35 -48.60
CA ARG A 54 -0.26 -12.90 -49.99
C ARG A 54 0.52 -11.59 -50.16
N VAL A 55 1.75 -11.69 -50.62
CA VAL A 55 2.65 -10.56 -50.86
C VAL A 55 2.15 -9.76 -52.06
N LYS A 56 1.61 -8.57 -51.82
CA LYS A 56 1.58 -7.52 -52.85
C LYS A 56 2.97 -6.90 -52.87
N ALA A 57 3.66 -7.03 -54.00
CA ALA A 57 4.94 -6.36 -54.23
C ALA A 57 4.76 -4.85 -54.07
N VAL A 58 5.40 -4.28 -53.05
CA VAL A 58 5.47 -2.83 -52.83
C VAL A 58 6.94 -2.44 -52.88
N ARG A 59 7.20 -1.50 -53.79
CA ARG A 59 8.48 -0.84 -54.06
C ARG A 59 8.84 0.03 -52.84
N ASN A 60 10.08 -0.08 -52.37
CA ASN A 60 10.67 0.46 -51.12
C ASN A 60 10.55 -0.50 -49.91
N GLY A 61 11.70 -1.08 -49.55
CA GLY A 61 11.91 -2.16 -48.58
C GLY A 61 11.61 -1.85 -47.11
N TYR A 62 10.44 -1.27 -46.80
CA TYR A 62 9.87 -1.32 -45.47
C TYR A 62 8.54 -2.08 -45.54
N LEU A 63 8.53 -3.30 -44.97
CA LEU A 63 7.31 -4.03 -44.70
C LEU A 63 6.53 -3.25 -43.62
N ARG A 64 5.59 -2.40 -44.05
CA ARG A 64 4.59 -1.82 -43.15
C ARG A 64 3.63 -2.94 -42.78
N VAL A 65 3.96 -3.70 -41.73
CA VAL A 65 3.00 -4.58 -41.07
C VAL A 65 1.90 -3.66 -40.54
N LYS A 66 0.71 -3.70 -41.16
CA LYS A 66 -0.46 -3.06 -40.55
C LYS A 66 -0.76 -3.86 -39.28
N PRO A 67 -0.82 -3.24 -38.09
CA PRO A 67 -1.36 -3.93 -36.93
C PRO A 67 -2.78 -4.40 -37.29
N ASP A 68 -3.12 -5.65 -36.93
CA ASP A 68 -4.51 -6.10 -37.01
C ASP A 68 -5.37 -5.12 -36.19
N ASP A 69 -6.60 -4.85 -36.61
CA ASP A 69 -7.46 -3.84 -35.96
C ASP A 69 -7.57 -4.05 -34.44
N LYS A 70 -7.49 -5.31 -33.99
CA LYS A 70 -7.45 -5.69 -32.57
C LYS A 70 -6.17 -5.23 -31.84
N GLN A 71 -5.02 -5.26 -32.51
CA GLN A 71 -3.75 -4.80 -31.94
C GLN A 71 -3.72 -3.27 -31.79
N GLU A 72 -4.31 -2.53 -32.73
CA GLU A 72 -4.48 -1.07 -32.60
C GLU A 72 -5.43 -0.73 -31.44
N GLU A 73 -6.53 -1.47 -31.27
CA GLU A 73 -7.43 -1.31 -30.12
C GLU A 73 -6.73 -1.68 -28.79
N ILE A 74 -5.92 -2.73 -28.76
CA ILE A 74 -5.13 -3.11 -27.59
C ILE A 74 -4.05 -2.06 -27.30
N GLN A 75 -3.33 -1.56 -28.30
CA GLN A 75 -2.31 -0.52 -28.12
C GLN A 75 -2.93 0.80 -27.65
N ALA A 76 -4.06 1.21 -28.24
CA ALA A 76 -4.81 2.38 -27.79
C ALA A 76 -5.38 2.21 -26.37
N LYS A 77 -5.72 0.98 -25.94
CA LYS A 77 -6.15 0.70 -24.56
C LYS A 77 -5.03 0.92 -23.53
N TRP A 78 -3.76 0.78 -23.93
CA TRP A 78 -2.60 0.93 -23.05
C TRP A 78 -1.87 2.27 -23.17
N GLU A 79 -2.16 3.04 -24.22
CA GLU A 79 -1.63 4.39 -24.42
C GLU A 79 -2.54 5.42 -23.75
N THR A 80 -2.62 5.38 -22.42
CA THR A 80 -3.28 6.41 -21.63
C THR A 80 -2.43 7.68 -21.62
N PRO A 81 -3.01 8.88 -21.77
CA PRO A 81 -2.26 10.13 -21.67
C PRO A 81 -1.52 10.21 -20.32
N VAL A 82 -0.30 10.74 -20.33
CA VAL A 82 0.60 10.87 -19.15
C VAL A 82 -0.08 11.57 -17.96
N GLU A 83 -1.13 12.36 -18.23
CA GLU A 83 -1.96 13.00 -17.20
C GLU A 83 -2.72 12.00 -16.32
N ASP A 84 -3.18 10.87 -16.88
CA ASP A 84 -3.91 9.84 -16.13
C ASP A 84 -2.99 9.13 -15.11
N GLU A 85 -1.72 8.93 -15.45
CA GLU A 85 -0.78 8.29 -14.54
C GLU A 85 -0.50 9.15 -13.29
N ALA A 86 -0.33 10.46 -13.48
CA ALA A 86 -0.11 11.39 -12.37
C ALA A 86 -1.32 11.43 -11.42
N VAL A 87 -2.54 11.43 -11.97
CA VAL A 87 -3.79 11.36 -11.19
C VAL A 87 -3.87 10.06 -10.39
N GLU A 88 -3.56 8.93 -11.02
CA GLU A 88 -3.57 7.63 -10.34
C GLU A 88 -2.54 7.54 -9.21
N ARG A 89 -1.37 8.17 -9.36
CA ARG A 89 -0.36 8.26 -8.30
C ARG A 89 -0.85 9.09 -7.11
N ILE A 90 -1.50 10.23 -7.36
CA ILE A 90 -2.05 11.10 -6.30
C ILE A 90 -3.16 10.38 -5.52
N GLU A 91 -4.04 9.67 -6.22
CA GLU A 91 -5.11 8.87 -5.59
C GLU A 91 -4.54 7.75 -4.70
N SER A 92 -3.43 7.13 -5.09
CA SER A 92 -2.73 6.14 -4.24
C SER A 92 -2.10 6.78 -2.99
N VAL A 93 -1.52 7.98 -3.11
CA VAL A 93 -0.98 8.68 -1.93
C VAL A 93 -2.11 9.05 -0.97
N LYS A 94 -3.26 9.49 -1.50
CA LYS A 94 -4.45 9.80 -0.70
C LYS A 94 -4.95 8.58 0.08
N SER A 95 -4.99 7.40 -0.55
CA SER A 95 -5.39 6.17 0.15
C SER A 95 -4.43 5.83 1.29
N GLY A 96 -3.12 5.99 1.09
CA GLY A 96 -2.12 5.80 2.14
C GLY A 96 -2.26 6.75 3.32
N ILE A 97 -2.55 8.03 3.06
CA ILE A 97 -2.76 9.01 4.15
C ILE A 97 -4.01 8.67 4.96
N ILE A 98 -5.11 8.30 4.29
CA ILE A 98 -6.36 7.94 4.95
C ILE A 98 -6.18 6.70 5.81
N SER A 99 -5.52 5.65 5.30
CA SER A 99 -5.28 4.43 6.06
C SER A 99 -4.39 4.66 7.27
N ALA A 100 -3.33 5.48 7.13
CA ALA A 100 -2.45 5.84 8.24
C ALA A 100 -3.21 6.55 9.36
N ILE A 101 -4.07 7.52 9.03
CA ILE A 101 -4.87 8.26 10.00
C ILE A 101 -5.91 7.35 10.67
N CYS A 102 -6.72 6.64 9.87
CA CYS A 102 -7.78 5.78 10.41
C CYS A 102 -7.22 4.64 11.26
N GLY A 103 -6.17 3.97 10.81
CA GLY A 103 -5.53 2.89 11.57
C GLY A 103 -4.91 3.39 12.87
N SER A 104 -4.24 4.56 12.84
CA SER A 104 -3.64 5.15 14.04
C SER A 104 -4.69 5.61 15.07
N LEU A 105 -5.83 6.15 14.60
CA LEU A 105 -6.93 6.57 15.47
C LEU A 105 -7.60 5.37 16.16
N VAL A 106 -7.81 4.27 15.44
CA VAL A 106 -8.36 3.03 16.02
C VAL A 106 -7.35 2.40 16.98
N MET A 107 -6.07 2.50 16.66
CA MET A 107 -5.00 1.97 17.49
C MET A 107 -4.82 2.72 18.81
N ALA A 108 -4.84 4.05 18.79
CA ALA A 108 -4.49 4.88 19.93
C ALA A 108 -5.15 4.49 21.27
N PRO A 109 -6.49 4.27 21.36
CA PRO A 109 -7.11 3.86 22.62
C PRO A 109 -6.70 2.46 23.04
N PHE A 110 -6.55 1.53 22.08
CA PHE A 110 -6.15 0.16 22.38
C PHE A 110 -4.72 0.11 22.93
N ALA A 111 -3.81 0.79 22.25
CA ALA A 111 -2.42 0.90 22.64
C ALA A 111 -2.25 1.43 24.06
N LEU A 112 -3.13 2.32 24.56
CA LEU A 112 -3.06 2.83 25.94
C LEU A 112 -3.61 1.85 26.99
N VAL A 113 -4.61 1.05 26.64
CA VAL A 113 -5.25 0.11 27.56
C VAL A 113 -4.41 -1.16 27.75
N THR A 114 -3.76 -1.64 26.69
CA THR A 114 -3.07 -2.94 26.68
C THR A 114 -1.59 -2.89 27.07
N GLN A 115 -1.07 -1.68 27.34
CA GLN A 115 0.32 -1.39 27.74
C GLN A 115 0.89 -2.42 28.73
N LYS A 116 0.26 -2.55 29.91
CA LYS A 116 0.78 -3.37 31.02
C LYS A 116 0.53 -4.86 30.88
N SER A 117 -0.33 -5.26 29.94
CA SER A 117 -0.75 -6.66 29.81
C SER A 117 0.14 -7.43 28.84
N PHE A 118 0.69 -6.78 27.82
CA PHE A 118 1.40 -7.46 26.73
C PHE A 118 2.79 -6.91 26.44
N TYR A 119 3.15 -5.71 26.90
CA TYR A 119 4.44 -5.11 26.62
C TYR A 119 5.26 -4.89 27.89
N THR A 120 6.57 -5.08 27.77
CA THR A 120 7.55 -4.84 28.82
C THR A 120 8.00 -3.38 28.90
N SER A 121 7.64 -2.57 27.90
CA SER A 121 8.02 -1.16 27.80
C SER A 121 6.89 -0.24 28.26
N ASP A 122 7.25 0.81 29.02
CA ASP A 122 6.29 1.81 29.48
C ASP A 122 5.78 2.68 28.34
N ALA A 123 4.56 3.20 28.53
CA ALA A 123 3.94 4.20 27.65
C ALA A 123 4.86 5.39 27.48
N PHE A 124 4.97 5.91 26.26
CA PHE A 124 5.81 7.06 25.93
C PHE A 124 7.32 6.86 26.17
N SER A 125 7.78 5.61 26.26
CA SER A 125 9.21 5.30 26.13
C SER A 125 9.68 5.50 24.67
N ALA A 126 10.99 5.70 24.46
CA ALA A 126 11.55 5.85 23.12
C ALA A 126 11.29 4.61 22.23
N GLN A 127 11.29 3.42 22.84
CA GLN A 127 10.99 2.16 22.15
C GLN A 127 9.51 2.07 21.73
N TRP A 128 8.61 2.62 22.55
CA TRP A 128 7.20 2.71 22.23
C TRP A 128 6.95 3.68 21.06
N GLU A 129 7.56 4.86 21.10
CA GLU A 129 7.42 5.89 20.06
C GLU A 129 7.87 5.36 18.69
N ILE A 130 9.07 4.78 18.60
CA ILE A 130 9.58 4.26 17.32
C ILE A 130 8.74 3.09 16.77
N SER A 131 8.16 2.27 17.66
CA SER A 131 7.32 1.14 17.27
C SER A 131 5.96 1.57 16.72
N HIS A 132 5.39 2.65 17.25
CA HIS A 132 4.15 3.26 16.76
C HIS A 132 4.36 4.13 15.52
N ASP A 133 5.49 4.84 15.41
CA ASP A 133 5.85 5.55 14.19
C ASP A 133 6.06 4.56 13.03
N GLY A 134 6.74 3.43 13.30
CA GLY A 134 6.85 2.33 12.35
C GLY A 134 5.50 1.75 11.93
N LEU A 135 4.53 1.68 12.85
CA LEU A 135 3.16 1.27 12.53
C LEU A 135 2.49 2.28 11.58
N ALA A 136 2.62 3.58 11.83
CA ALA A 136 2.01 4.60 10.99
C ALA A 136 2.52 4.51 9.53
N VAL A 137 3.82 4.26 9.35
CA VAL A 137 4.41 4.04 8.02
C VAL A 137 3.88 2.75 7.38
N MET A 138 3.78 1.66 8.14
CA MET A 138 3.20 0.40 7.65
C MET A 138 1.72 0.56 7.25
N LEU A 139 0.94 1.33 8.00
CA LEU A 139 -0.45 1.63 7.69
C LEU A 139 -0.59 2.48 6.42
N ALA A 140 0.33 3.42 6.20
CA ALA A 140 0.38 4.19 4.95
C ALA A 140 0.65 3.26 3.76
N LEU A 141 1.66 2.40 3.86
CA LEU A 141 2.00 1.43 2.82
C LEU A 141 0.87 0.42 2.58
N PHE A 142 0.20 -0.02 3.65
CA PHE A 142 -0.98 -0.86 3.57
C PHE A 142 -2.08 -0.21 2.72
N GLY A 143 -2.36 1.08 2.90
CA GLY A 143 -3.40 1.76 2.12
C GLY A 143 -3.08 1.93 0.65
N LEU A 144 -1.79 2.06 0.30
CA LEU A 144 -1.34 2.00 -1.09
C LEU A 144 -1.64 0.60 -1.65
N VAL A 145 -1.16 -0.45 -0.98
CA VAL A 145 -1.32 -1.84 -1.42
C VAL A 145 -2.80 -2.23 -1.50
N TYR A 146 -3.62 -1.81 -0.53
CA TYR A 146 -5.05 -2.10 -0.47
C TYR A 146 -5.78 -1.56 -1.71
N ARG A 147 -5.44 -0.35 -2.17
CA ARG A 147 -6.05 0.25 -3.37
C ARG A 147 -5.77 -0.59 -4.63
N TYR A 148 -4.57 -1.14 -4.75
CA TYR A 148 -4.19 -1.99 -5.90
C TYR A 148 -4.73 -3.42 -5.80
N ALA A 149 -4.77 -3.98 -4.60
CA ALA A 149 -5.21 -5.35 -4.35
C ALA A 149 -6.74 -5.46 -4.40
N VAL A 150 -7.46 -4.51 -3.79
CA VAL A 150 -8.92 -4.50 -3.73
C VAL A 150 -9.48 -3.68 -4.87
N ARG A 151 -9.71 -4.36 -5.99
CA ARG A 151 -10.35 -3.79 -7.19
C ARG A 151 -11.87 -3.62 -6.98
N LYS A 152 -12.58 -3.22 -8.04
CA LYS A 152 -14.05 -3.10 -8.04
C LYS A 152 -14.79 -4.43 -7.86
N ASP A 153 -14.09 -5.56 -7.87
CA ASP A 153 -14.70 -6.88 -7.79
C ASP A 153 -15.25 -7.18 -6.37
N PRO A 154 -16.45 -7.78 -6.25
CA PRO A 154 -17.11 -8.01 -4.98
C PRO A 154 -16.60 -9.28 -4.25
N ASN A 155 -15.28 -9.47 -4.13
CA ASN A 155 -14.71 -10.61 -3.39
C ASN A 155 -14.30 -10.22 -1.96
N PRO A 156 -15.06 -10.61 -0.91
CA PRO A 156 -14.72 -10.29 0.47
C PRO A 156 -13.48 -11.01 0.99
N GLN A 157 -13.14 -12.20 0.45
CA GLN A 157 -11.96 -12.96 0.89
C GLN A 157 -10.66 -12.23 0.55
N LEU A 158 -10.62 -11.55 -0.60
CA LEU A 158 -9.43 -10.80 -1.03
C LEU A 158 -9.14 -9.62 -0.07
N LYS A 159 -10.19 -8.95 0.42
CA LYS A 159 -10.07 -7.84 1.38
C LYS A 159 -9.53 -8.32 2.72
N GLN A 160 -10.09 -9.41 3.24
CA GLN A 160 -9.67 -9.99 4.52
C GLN A 160 -8.26 -10.58 4.44
N GLY A 161 -7.89 -11.19 3.31
CA GLY A 161 -6.54 -11.73 3.08
C GLY A 161 -5.45 -10.66 3.14
N VAL A 162 -5.68 -9.48 2.54
CA VAL A 162 -4.73 -8.36 2.57
C VAL A 162 -4.57 -7.83 4.00
N VAL A 163 -5.66 -7.65 4.75
CA VAL A 163 -5.61 -7.25 6.16
C VAL A 163 -4.86 -8.27 7.01
N GLY A 164 -5.18 -9.56 6.84
CA GLY A 164 -4.55 -10.66 7.58
C GLY A 164 -3.05 -10.76 7.31
N ALA A 165 -2.62 -10.60 6.05
CA ALA A 165 -1.21 -10.67 5.68
C ALA A 165 -0.37 -9.61 6.40
N PHE A 166 -0.82 -8.35 6.42
CA PHE A 166 -0.13 -7.27 7.13
C PHE A 166 -0.19 -7.42 8.66
N ALA A 167 -1.33 -7.88 9.20
CA ALA A 167 -1.46 -8.10 10.63
C ALA A 167 -0.53 -9.22 11.13
N ILE A 168 -0.49 -10.36 10.43
CA ILE A 168 0.35 -11.52 10.81
C ILE A 168 1.84 -11.17 10.67
N THR A 169 2.24 -10.55 9.55
CA THR A 169 3.65 -10.19 9.33
C THR A 169 4.16 -9.20 10.38
N ARG A 170 3.34 -8.22 10.77
CA ARG A 170 3.67 -7.32 11.88
C ARG A 170 3.72 -8.03 13.23
N ALA A 171 2.75 -8.90 13.52
CA ALA A 171 2.70 -9.63 14.79
C ALA A 171 3.96 -10.48 15.00
N LEU A 172 4.42 -11.17 13.95
CA LEU A 172 5.65 -11.95 13.98
C LEU A 172 6.89 -11.06 14.14
N ALA A 173 6.92 -9.89 13.48
CA ALA A 173 8.04 -8.96 13.58
C ALA A 173 8.18 -8.32 14.97
N MET A 174 7.10 -8.25 15.75
CA MET A 174 7.10 -7.68 17.11
C MET A 174 7.36 -8.70 18.22
N LEU A 175 7.60 -9.98 17.88
CA LEU A 175 7.86 -11.02 18.88
C LEU A 175 9.18 -10.75 19.62
N PRO A 176 9.15 -10.52 20.94
CA PRO A 176 10.38 -10.40 21.71
C PRO A 176 10.97 -11.80 21.94
N VAL A 177 12.30 -11.90 21.85
CA VAL A 177 13.01 -13.12 22.20
C VAL A 177 13.20 -13.16 23.71
N ASP A 178 12.78 -14.25 24.34
CA ASP A 178 12.96 -14.47 25.78
C ASP A 178 14.46 -14.62 26.09
N PRO A 179 15.00 -13.97 27.14
CA PRO A 179 16.42 -14.13 27.52
C PRO A 179 16.81 -15.57 27.88
N ALA A 180 15.84 -16.45 28.15
CA ALA A 180 16.08 -17.88 28.37
C ALA A 180 16.37 -18.67 27.08
N CYS A 181 16.23 -18.08 25.89
CA CYS A 181 16.44 -18.76 24.62
C CYS A 181 17.93 -18.97 24.30
N THR A 182 18.30 -20.18 23.86
CA THR A 182 19.62 -20.46 23.28
C THR A 182 19.64 -20.16 21.78
N PRO A 183 20.67 -19.49 21.22
CA PRO A 183 20.67 -19.07 19.82
C PRO A 183 20.83 -20.22 18.79
N LEU A 184 21.62 -21.27 19.09
CA LEU A 184 21.84 -22.40 18.17
C LEU A 184 21.92 -23.76 18.92
N PRO A 185 21.01 -24.73 18.65
CA PRO A 185 19.73 -24.58 17.95
C PRO A 185 18.80 -23.60 18.71
N LEU A 186 17.92 -22.89 17.99
CA LEU A 186 17.00 -21.96 18.65
C LEU A 186 16.02 -22.75 19.53
N SER A 187 16.22 -22.69 20.84
CA SER A 187 15.41 -23.39 21.83
C SER A 187 14.98 -22.42 22.91
N CYS A 188 13.67 -22.17 22.96
CA CYS A 188 12.99 -21.25 23.87
C CYS A 188 12.06 -21.98 24.85
N GLY A 189 12.03 -23.32 24.82
CA GLY A 189 11.17 -24.16 25.66
C GLY A 189 9.83 -24.53 25.03
N ALA A 190 8.93 -25.09 25.83
CA ALA A 190 7.59 -25.51 25.42
C ALA A 190 6.68 -24.30 25.12
N PRO A 191 5.68 -24.41 24.21
CA PRO A 191 5.13 -25.64 23.62
C PRO A 191 5.74 -26.12 22.29
N LEU A 192 6.38 -25.26 21.49
CA LEU A 192 6.83 -25.62 20.13
C LEU A 192 8.36 -25.72 20.00
N GLY A 193 9.11 -25.64 21.10
CA GLY A 193 10.58 -25.60 21.12
C GLY A 193 11.12 -24.24 20.67
N TYR A 194 10.56 -23.68 19.60
CA TYR A 194 10.88 -22.37 19.04
C TYR A 194 10.08 -21.23 19.69
N PHE A 195 8.82 -21.47 20.07
CA PHE A 195 7.97 -20.49 20.74
C PHE A 195 7.71 -20.90 22.18
N SER A 196 8.00 -20.00 23.13
CA SER A 196 7.59 -20.13 24.53
C SER A 196 6.16 -19.61 24.73
N TRP A 197 5.53 -19.97 25.85
CA TRP A 197 4.25 -19.39 26.25
C TRP A 197 4.29 -17.86 26.38
N SER A 198 5.38 -17.29 26.88
CA SER A 198 5.58 -15.85 27.00
C SER A 198 5.61 -15.16 25.64
N MET A 199 6.30 -15.76 24.66
CA MET A 199 6.33 -15.26 23.28
C MET A 199 4.97 -15.36 22.60
N LEU A 200 4.26 -16.47 22.79
CA LEU A 200 2.97 -16.69 22.16
C LEU A 200 1.90 -15.73 22.71
N ALA A 201 1.89 -15.48 24.02
CA ALA A 201 0.98 -14.53 24.66
C ALA A 201 1.23 -13.09 24.18
N GLN A 202 2.51 -12.67 24.10
CA GLN A 202 2.89 -11.35 23.61
C GLN A 202 2.59 -11.21 22.11
N GLY A 203 2.89 -12.23 21.32
CA GLY A 203 2.56 -12.30 19.89
C GLY A 203 1.07 -12.26 19.61
N ALA A 204 0.25 -12.90 20.46
CA ALA A 204 -1.20 -12.83 20.36
C ALA A 204 -1.71 -11.40 20.67
N GLY A 205 -1.15 -10.74 21.68
CA GLY A 205 -1.44 -9.33 21.99
C GLY A 205 -1.08 -8.40 20.83
N ALA A 206 0.14 -8.52 20.31
CA ALA A 206 0.62 -7.76 19.15
C ALA A 206 -0.17 -8.08 17.87
N GLY A 207 -0.62 -9.32 17.71
CA GLY A 207 -1.47 -9.75 16.60
C GLY A 207 -2.86 -9.15 16.66
N LEU A 208 -3.49 -9.13 17.84
CA LEU A 208 -4.77 -8.47 18.05
C LEU A 208 -4.66 -6.97 17.81
N GLU A 209 -3.61 -6.35 18.34
CA GLU A 209 -3.29 -4.95 18.08
C GLU A 209 -3.21 -4.69 16.58
N SER A 210 -2.33 -5.41 15.89
CA SER A 210 -2.10 -5.26 14.45
C SER A 210 -3.39 -5.47 13.64
N ALA A 211 -4.19 -6.48 14.00
CA ALA A 211 -5.47 -6.75 13.36
C ALA A 211 -6.47 -5.59 13.53
N LEU A 212 -6.53 -4.96 14.70
CA LEU A 212 -7.35 -3.77 14.94
C LEU A 212 -6.85 -2.57 14.13
N ALA A 213 -5.53 -2.36 14.04
CA ALA A 213 -4.94 -1.28 13.25
C ALA A 213 -5.28 -1.40 11.76
N PHE A 214 -4.96 -2.56 11.17
CA PHE A 214 -5.15 -2.79 9.73
C PHE A 214 -6.63 -2.97 9.38
N GLY A 215 -7.42 -3.57 10.28
CA GLY A 215 -8.88 -3.66 10.15
C GLY A 215 -9.55 -2.29 10.18
N GLY A 216 -9.14 -1.43 11.13
CA GLY A 216 -9.61 -0.04 11.22
C GLY A 216 -9.21 0.80 10.01
N ALA A 217 -7.98 0.64 9.52
CA ALA A 217 -7.51 1.29 8.30
C ALA A 217 -8.30 0.83 7.06
N ALA A 218 -8.57 -0.47 6.93
CA ALA A 218 -9.39 -1.01 5.84
C ALA A 218 -10.83 -0.49 5.91
N ALA A 219 -11.44 -0.42 7.09
CA ALA A 219 -12.78 0.14 7.27
C ALA A 219 -12.82 1.63 6.88
N GLY A 220 -11.81 2.42 7.30
CA GLY A 220 -11.68 3.82 6.91
C GLY A 220 -11.53 4.02 5.40
N LEU A 221 -10.76 3.16 4.73
CA LEU A 221 -10.63 3.16 3.28
C LEU A 221 -11.92 2.78 2.56
N GLU A 222 -12.64 1.77 3.04
CA GLU A 222 -13.93 1.39 2.46
C GLU A 222 -14.94 2.52 2.55
N LEU A 223 -14.99 3.25 3.68
CA LEU A 223 -15.78 4.47 3.82
C LEU A 223 -15.33 5.57 2.85
N ALA A 224 -14.02 5.79 2.71
CA ALA A 224 -13.50 6.77 1.77
C ALA A 224 -13.84 6.42 0.30
N PHE A 225 -13.88 5.14 -0.04
CA PHE A 225 -14.33 4.68 -1.35
C PHE A 225 -15.83 4.89 -1.56
N GLN A 226 -16.65 4.64 -0.54
CA GLN A 226 -18.11 4.86 -0.61
C GLN A 226 -18.47 6.34 -0.73
N LEU A 227 -17.72 7.22 -0.04
CA LEU A 227 -17.88 8.67 -0.13
C LEU A 227 -17.32 9.27 -1.43
N GLY A 228 -16.69 8.46 -2.29
CA GLY A 228 -16.04 8.94 -3.51
C GLY A 228 -14.80 9.80 -3.25
N TRP A 229 -14.23 9.74 -2.05
CA TRP A 229 -13.00 10.48 -1.72
C TRP A 229 -11.78 9.87 -2.41
N VAL A 230 -11.76 8.57 -2.63
CA VAL A 230 -10.69 7.91 -3.39
C VAL A 230 -11.30 7.03 -4.47
N ARG A 231 -10.73 7.05 -5.66
CA ARG A 231 -11.18 6.20 -6.77
C ARG A 231 -10.51 4.82 -6.71
N ARG A 232 -11.32 3.76 -6.82
CA ARG A 232 -10.83 2.38 -7.01
C ARG A 232 -10.36 2.18 -8.44
N PHE A 233 -9.33 1.35 -8.62
CA PHE A 233 -8.91 0.93 -9.95
C PHE A 233 -10.04 0.16 -10.66
N PRO A 234 -10.22 0.38 -11.98
CA PRO A 234 -11.13 -0.42 -12.78
C PRO A 234 -10.67 -1.89 -12.80
N SER A 235 -11.62 -2.83 -12.75
CA SER A 235 -11.36 -4.22 -13.14
C SER A 235 -11.25 -4.28 -14.67
N ALA A 236 -10.28 -5.06 -15.16
CA ALA A 236 -9.90 -5.14 -16.57
C ALA A 236 -10.86 -5.98 -17.41
#